data_AF-A0A0D2E0J1-F1
#
_entry.id   AF-A0A0D2E0J1-F1
#
_cell.length_a   1.000
_cell.length_b   1.000
_cell.length_c   1.000
_cell.angle_alpha   90.00
_cell.angle_beta   90.00
_cell.angle_gamma   90.00
#
_symmetry.space_group_name_H-M   'P 1'
#
loop_
_entity.id
_entity.type
_entity.pdbx_description
1 polymer ?
#
loop_
_entity_poly.entity_id
_entity_poly.type
_entity_poly.pdbx_seq_one_letter_code
_entity_poly.pdbx_strand_id
1 'polypeptide(L)'
;MKDLGPRIGAAIGQEILDLKFLIGADVLESLSINLDCLKLPTPNHFAILEKNNLRLVRTFLRRLMVKDTDLGSLPRDSHSRRQVALHHRCDIQMHLPIRIGNFTDFLLTYTTLRTHCSSWSRTECKLLPPSDSISRTSIFIRGLGHISSSP
;
A
#
# COMPACT_ATOMS: atom_id res chain seq x y z
N MET A 1 20.72 1.99 16.40
CA MET A 1 20.10 0.74 15.94
C MET A 1 19.16 1.06 14.78
N LYS A 2 19.34 0.43 13.61
CA LYS A 2 18.35 0.55 12.51
C LYS A 2 17.12 -0.25 12.92
N ASP A 3 15.95 0.37 12.91
CA ASP A 3 14.68 -0.35 13.06
C ASP A 3 14.46 -1.22 11.80
N LEU A 4 14.54 -2.54 11.97
CA LEU A 4 14.43 -3.54 10.90
C LEU A 4 12.98 -3.97 10.63
N GLY A 5 11.99 -3.39 11.32
CA GLY A 5 10.59 -3.75 11.12
C GLY A 5 10.00 -3.27 9.78
N PRO A 6 9.02 -4.01 9.22
CA PRO A 6 8.25 -3.55 8.07
C PRO A 6 7.48 -2.27 8.44
N ARG A 7 7.41 -1.34 7.48
CA ARG A 7 6.83 0.00 7.67
C ARG A 7 6.17 0.50 6.40
N ILE A 8 5.25 1.43 6.57
CA ILE A 8 4.50 2.01 5.46
C ILE A 8 5.35 3.09 4.79
N GLY A 9 5.55 2.94 3.48
CA GLY A 9 6.28 3.91 2.66
C GLY A 9 5.47 4.35 1.45
N ALA A 10 5.76 5.55 0.95
CA ALA A 10 5.20 6.07 -0.29
C ALA A 10 6.28 6.08 -1.38
N ALA A 11 5.99 5.46 -2.53
CA ALA A 11 6.92 5.43 -3.65
C ALA A 11 6.95 6.77 -4.42
N ILE A 12 8.15 7.28 -4.68
CA ILE A 12 8.44 8.55 -5.34
C ILE A 12 9.54 8.30 -6.37
N GLY A 13 9.16 8.03 -7.62
CA GLY A 13 10.14 7.68 -8.66
C GLY A 13 10.95 6.44 -8.26
N GLN A 14 12.26 6.60 -8.04
CA GLN A 14 13.17 5.54 -7.60
C GLN A 14 13.40 5.50 -6.07
N GLU A 15 12.85 6.47 -5.35
CA GLU A 15 12.96 6.57 -3.89
C GLU A 15 11.64 6.18 -3.22
N ILE A 16 11.73 5.82 -1.95
CA ILE A 16 10.60 5.50 -1.08
C ILE A 16 10.70 6.37 0.15
N LEU A 17 9.63 7.11 0.42
CA LEU A 17 9.48 7.99 1.57
C LEU A 17 8.91 7.21 2.75
N ASP A 18 9.64 7.21 3.85
CA ASP A 18 9.26 6.58 5.10
C ASP A 18 8.21 7.43 5.84
N LEU A 19 6.97 6.93 5.96
CA LEU A 19 5.89 7.65 6.62
C LEU A 19 6.00 7.59 8.15
N LYS A 20 6.64 6.55 8.71
CA LYS A 20 6.87 6.46 10.15
C LYS A 20 7.82 7.54 10.61
N PHE A 21 8.87 7.81 9.82
CA PHE A 21 9.79 8.91 10.06
C PHE A 21 9.08 10.27 10.03
N LEU A 22 8.20 10.51 9.06
CA LEU A 22 7.46 11.78 8.96
C LEU A 22 6.59 12.08 10.19
N ILE A 23 6.03 11.04 10.82
CA ILE A 23 5.24 11.20 12.04
C ILE A 23 6.14 11.47 13.23
N GLY A 24 7.26 10.75 13.36
CA GLY A 24 8.21 10.99 14.46
C GLY A 24 8.93 12.34 14.38
N ALA A 25 8.90 12.99 13.20
CA ALA A 25 9.42 14.34 12.99
C ALA A 25 8.34 15.42 13.04
N ASP A 26 7.13 15.09 13.51
CA ASP A 26 5.99 15.99 13.71
C ASP A 26 5.54 16.77 12.46
N VAL A 27 5.92 16.28 11.27
CA VAL A 27 5.62 16.92 9.99
C VAL A 27 4.13 16.89 9.68
N LEU A 28 3.45 15.84 10.12
CA LEU A 28 2.04 15.60 9.84
C LEU A 28 1.09 16.16 10.91
N GLU A 29 1.59 16.79 11.97
CA GLU A 29 0.75 17.33 13.07
C GLU A 29 -0.24 18.40 12.58
N SER A 30 0.15 19.17 11.56
CA SER A 30 -0.69 20.20 10.93
C SER A 30 -2.05 19.70 10.42
N LEU A 31 -2.19 18.39 10.18
CA LEU A 31 -3.40 17.80 9.66
C LEU A 31 -4.49 17.60 10.72
N SER A 32 -4.20 17.76 12.02
CA SER A 32 -5.15 17.55 13.13
C SER A 32 -5.90 16.21 13.07
N ILE A 33 -5.26 15.17 12.50
CA ILE A 33 -5.80 13.81 12.36
C ILE A 33 -4.91 12.86 13.16
N ASN A 34 -5.51 11.89 13.84
CA ASN A 34 -4.74 10.79 14.43
C ASN A 34 -4.16 9.90 13.32
N LEU A 35 -2.84 9.98 13.14
CA LEU A 35 -2.09 9.24 12.13
C LEU A 35 -1.18 8.17 12.74
N ASP A 36 -1.38 7.78 14.00
CA ASP A 36 -0.59 6.71 14.64
C ASP A 36 -0.71 5.37 13.91
N CYS A 37 -1.79 5.16 13.17
CA CYS A 37 -1.98 4.02 12.28
C CYS A 37 -0.89 3.85 11.21
N LEU A 38 -0.17 4.91 10.84
CA LEU A 38 0.94 4.86 9.89
C LEU A 38 2.25 4.36 10.51
N LYS A 39 2.34 4.28 11.85
CA LYS A 39 3.46 3.63 12.57
C LYS A 39 3.39 2.10 12.52
N LEU A 40 2.22 1.56 12.15
CA LEU A 40 1.97 0.13 12.08
C LEU A 40 2.66 -0.50 10.85
N PRO A 41 2.98 -1.81 10.90
CA PRO A 41 3.63 -2.50 9.80
C PRO A 41 2.74 -2.69 8.57
N THR A 42 1.42 -2.59 8.73
CA THR A 42 0.43 -2.79 7.67
C THR A 42 -0.52 -1.61 7.59
N PRO A 43 -0.88 -1.12 6.39
CA PRO A 43 -1.78 0.03 6.22
C PRO A 43 -3.26 -0.31 6.42
N ASN A 44 -3.62 -1.48 6.95
CA ASN A 44 -5.01 -1.87 7.22
C ASN A 44 -5.76 -0.83 8.06
N HIS A 45 -5.17 -0.37 9.17
CA HIS A 45 -5.79 0.66 10.01
C HIS A 45 -5.88 2.01 9.31
N PHE A 46 -4.89 2.34 8.48
CA PHE A 46 -4.93 3.53 7.66
C PHE A 46 -6.08 3.47 6.64
N ALA A 47 -6.34 2.31 6.03
CA ALA A 47 -7.42 2.11 5.08
C ALA A 47 -8.84 2.20 5.68
N ILE A 48 -8.98 2.07 7.00
CA ILE A 48 -10.25 2.22 7.73
C ILE A 48 -10.60 3.71 7.91
N LEU A 49 -9.63 4.62 7.82
CA LEU A 49 -9.88 6.05 7.97
C LEU A 49 -10.89 6.56 6.92
N GLU A 50 -11.60 7.62 7.30
CA GLU A 50 -12.53 8.28 6.39
C GLU A 50 -11.85 8.75 5.11
N LYS A 51 -12.57 8.67 3.99
CA LYS A 51 -12.09 9.07 2.67
C LYS A 51 -11.53 10.50 2.63
N ASN A 52 -12.10 11.40 3.44
CA ASN A 52 -11.62 12.78 3.56
C ASN A 52 -10.23 12.84 4.19
N ASN A 53 -9.99 12.07 5.26
CA ASN A 53 -8.68 11.97 5.93
C ASN A 53 -7.62 11.39 4.99
N LEU A 54 -7.97 10.34 4.22
CA LEU A 54 -7.09 9.78 3.20
C LEU A 54 -6.71 10.83 2.13
N ARG A 55 -7.69 11.63 1.69
CA ARG A 55 -7.48 12.70 0.70
C ARG A 55 -6.59 13.80 1.25
N LEU A 56 -6.76 14.18 2.52
CA LEU A 56 -5.94 15.18 3.19
C LEU A 56 -4.48 14.73 3.28
N VAL A 57 -4.22 13.50 3.74
CA VAL A 57 -2.86 12.93 3.79
C VAL A 57 -2.22 12.90 2.41
N ARG A 58 -2.93 12.42 1.38
CA ARG A 58 -2.41 12.40 0.00
C ARG A 58 -2.10 13.81 -0.53
N THR A 59 -2.96 14.78 -0.23
CA THR A 59 -2.77 16.18 -0.66
C THR A 59 -1.57 16.79 0.05
N PHE A 60 -1.41 16.52 1.34
CA PHE A 60 -0.27 16.96 2.12
C PHE A 60 1.05 16.38 1.60
N LEU A 61 1.13 15.05 1.40
CA LEU A 61 2.31 14.40 0.84
C LEU A 61 2.67 14.98 -0.52
N ARG A 62 1.67 15.26 -1.37
CA ARG A 62 1.89 15.93 -2.65
C ARG A 62 2.49 17.32 -2.45
N ARG A 63 1.92 18.16 -1.57
CA ARG A 63 2.43 19.52 -1.29
C ARG A 63 3.86 19.49 -0.75
N LEU A 64 4.17 18.55 0.13
CA LEU A 64 5.52 18.35 0.68
C LEU A 64 6.57 18.05 -0.41
N MET A 65 6.15 17.51 -1.55
CA MET A 65 7.05 17.16 -2.66
C MET A 65 7.10 18.19 -3.79
N VAL A 66 6.30 19.26 -3.73
CA VAL A 66 6.34 20.34 -4.71
C VAL A 66 7.59 21.18 -4.47
N LYS A 67 8.29 21.56 -5.56
CA LYS A 67 9.59 22.26 -5.51
C LYS A 67 9.55 23.61 -4.79
N ASP A 68 8.41 24.32 -4.89
CA ASP A 68 8.24 25.70 -4.43
C ASP A 68 7.16 25.76 -3.35
N THR A 69 7.43 25.13 -2.21
CA THR A 69 6.49 25.11 -1.08
C THR A 69 7.22 25.39 0.21
N ASP A 70 6.60 26.17 1.10
CA ASP A 70 7.14 26.52 2.43
C ASP A 70 7.47 25.28 3.30
N LEU A 71 6.80 24.15 3.00
CA LEU A 71 6.97 22.85 3.65
C LEU A 71 8.09 21.97 3.05
N GLY A 72 8.68 22.39 1.93
CA GLY A 72 9.79 21.66 1.27
C GLY A 72 11.04 21.59 2.15
N SER A 73 11.17 22.50 3.11
CA SER A 73 12.30 22.61 4.03
C SER A 73 12.51 21.41 4.97
N LEU A 74 11.51 20.54 5.11
CA LEU A 74 11.56 19.43 6.06
C LEU A 74 12.42 18.26 5.54
N PRO A 75 12.12 17.61 4.39
CA PRO A 75 12.97 16.56 3.82
C PRO A 75 13.97 17.05 2.76
N ARG A 76 13.81 18.25 2.17
CA ARG A 76 14.67 18.72 1.07
C ARG A 76 15.91 19.45 1.55
N ASP A 77 15.76 20.34 2.52
CA ASP A 77 16.81 21.32 2.87
C ASP A 77 17.77 20.79 3.94
N SER A 78 17.37 19.74 4.68
CA SER A 78 18.23 19.08 5.67
C SER A 78 18.73 17.73 5.14
N HIS A 79 19.99 17.71 4.70
CA HIS A 79 20.64 16.53 4.11
C HIS A 79 20.60 15.31 5.06
N SER A 80 20.69 15.55 6.38
CA SER A 80 20.61 14.52 7.41
C SER A 80 19.22 13.88 7.51
N ARG A 81 18.13 14.65 7.44
CA ARG A 81 16.78 14.10 7.48
C ARG A 81 16.42 13.40 6.17
N ARG A 82 16.89 13.93 5.03
CA ARG A 82 16.68 13.32 3.73
C ARG A 82 17.22 11.88 3.66
N GLN A 83 18.44 11.67 4.13
CA GLN A 83 19.09 10.35 4.14
C GLN A 83 18.36 9.31 5.00
N VAL A 84 17.64 9.77 6.03
CA VAL A 84 16.87 8.88 6.91
C VAL A 84 15.46 8.65 6.38
N ALA A 85 14.85 9.66 5.75
CA ALA A 85 13.48 9.62 5.27
C ALA A 85 13.30 8.96 3.89
N LEU A 86 14.30 9.07 3.01
CA LEU A 86 14.26 8.52 1.65
C LEU A 86 15.19 7.33 1.53
N HIS A 87 14.63 6.23 1.02
CA HIS A 87 15.37 5.01 0.73
C HIS A 87 15.29 4.67 -0.76
N HIS A 88 16.38 4.21 -1.35
CA HIS A 88 16.35 3.79 -2.74
C HIS A 88 15.55 2.48 -2.88
N ARG A 89 14.71 2.39 -3.91
CA ARG A 89 13.81 1.23 -4.11
C ARG A 89 14.57 -0.09 -4.30
N CYS A 90 15.78 -0.04 -4.84
CA CYS A 90 16.63 -1.23 -5.00
C CYS A 90 17.20 -1.77 -3.67
N ASP A 91 17.24 -0.95 -2.63
CA ASP A 91 17.91 -1.29 -1.36
C ASP A 91 16.92 -1.81 -0.31
N ILE A 92 15.64 -2.00 -0.68
CA ILE A 92 14.58 -2.36 0.24
C ILE A 92 13.84 -3.63 -0.18
N GLN A 93 13.28 -4.32 0.80
CA GLN A 93 12.42 -5.47 0.60
C GLN A 93 10.94 -5.05 0.69
N MET A 94 10.16 -5.34 -0.35
CA MET A 94 8.72 -5.10 -0.35
C MET A 94 7.98 -6.24 0.36
N HIS A 95 7.02 -5.89 1.21
CA HIS A 95 6.13 -6.84 1.88
C HIS A 95 4.71 -6.76 1.30
N LEU A 96 3.84 -7.69 1.70
CA LEU A 96 2.43 -7.65 1.32
C LEU A 96 1.78 -6.34 1.81
N PRO A 97 1.15 -5.55 0.92
CA PRO A 97 0.71 -4.20 1.26
C PRO A 97 -0.54 -4.17 2.14
N ILE A 98 -1.19 -5.30 2.42
CA ILE A 98 -2.36 -5.37 3.27
C ILE A 98 -2.46 -6.75 3.90
N ARG A 99 -2.93 -6.83 5.15
CA ARG A 99 -3.35 -8.09 5.75
C ARG A 99 -4.71 -8.47 5.18
N ILE A 100 -4.75 -9.51 4.35
CA ILE A 100 -5.96 -9.97 3.68
C ILE A 100 -6.73 -10.92 4.62
N GLY A 101 -7.96 -10.56 4.99
CA GLY A 101 -8.87 -11.42 5.76
C GLY A 101 -9.63 -12.40 4.86
N ASN A 102 -10.39 -11.84 3.92
CA ASN A 102 -11.13 -12.54 2.88
C ASN A 102 -10.71 -12.00 1.52
N PHE A 103 -10.64 -12.88 0.53
CA PHE A 103 -10.39 -12.51 -0.86
C PHE A 103 -11.53 -13.04 -1.73
N THR A 104 -12.11 -12.14 -2.53
CA THR A 104 -13.16 -12.44 -3.49
C THR A 104 -12.60 -12.16 -4.87
N ASP A 105 -12.62 -13.17 -5.74
CA ASP A 105 -12.28 -13.01 -7.15
C ASP A 105 -13.56 -12.83 -7.96
N PHE A 106 -13.57 -11.84 -8.85
CA PHE A 106 -14.70 -11.52 -9.71
C PHE A 106 -14.34 -11.87 -11.16
N LEU A 107 -15.13 -12.75 -11.79
CA LEU A 107 -14.97 -13.07 -13.21
C LEU A 107 -15.72 -12.05 -14.08
N LEU A 108 -15.17 -10.84 -14.24
CA LEU A 108 -15.87 -9.71 -14.90
C LEU A 108 -15.58 -9.55 -16.40
N THR A 109 -14.60 -10.24 -16.95
CA THR A 109 -14.20 -10.02 -18.36
C THR A 109 -15.12 -10.76 -19.32
N TYR A 110 -15.88 -10.01 -20.11
CA TYR A 110 -16.79 -10.52 -21.14
C TYR A 110 -16.12 -11.56 -22.07
N THR A 111 -14.91 -11.28 -22.54
CA THR A 111 -14.15 -12.20 -23.41
C THR A 111 -13.75 -13.49 -22.69
N THR A 112 -13.33 -13.42 -21.43
CA THR A 112 -12.93 -14.61 -20.66
C THR A 112 -14.11 -15.53 -20.37
N LEU A 113 -15.27 -14.96 -20.01
CA LEU A 113 -16.50 -15.71 -19.79
C LEU A 113 -16.98 -16.41 -21.07
N ARG A 114 -16.94 -15.70 -22.21
CA ARG A 114 -17.46 -16.17 -23.50
C ARG A 114 -16.56 -17.22 -24.18
N THR A 115 -15.24 -17.04 -24.12
CA THR A 115 -14.31 -17.87 -24.90
C THR A 115 -13.87 -19.13 -24.15
N HIS A 116 -13.71 -19.06 -22.83
CA HIS A 116 -13.16 -20.18 -22.05
C HIS A 116 -14.19 -20.97 -21.21
N CYS A 117 -15.21 -20.33 -20.63
CA CYS A 117 -16.20 -21.05 -19.80
C CYS A 117 -17.41 -21.56 -20.59
N SER A 118 -17.94 -20.78 -21.55
CA SER A 118 -19.11 -21.18 -22.33
C SER A 118 -18.81 -22.04 -23.56
N SER A 119 -17.55 -22.15 -24.01
CA SER A 119 -17.21 -23.03 -25.14
C SER A 119 -17.30 -24.52 -24.78
N TRP A 120 -17.24 -24.85 -23.48
CA TRP A 120 -17.46 -26.20 -22.97
C TRP A 120 -18.95 -26.52 -22.71
N SER A 121 -19.75 -25.51 -22.36
CA SER A 121 -21.14 -25.67 -21.96
C SER A 121 -22.06 -25.07 -23.03
N ARG A 122 -22.56 -25.90 -23.96
CA ARG A 122 -23.49 -25.47 -25.03
C ARG A 122 -24.82 -24.99 -24.45
N THR A 123 -24.92 -23.73 -24.04
CA THR A 123 -26.22 -23.03 -23.93
C THR A 123 -26.02 -21.52 -24.07
N GLU A 124 -26.95 -20.88 -24.75
CA GLU A 124 -26.92 -19.48 -25.17
C GLU A 124 -26.61 -18.50 -24.02
N CYS A 125 -25.72 -17.54 -24.29
CA CYS A 125 -25.27 -16.53 -23.34
C CYS A 125 -26.37 -15.50 -23.03
N LYS A 126 -27.17 -15.73 -21.99
CA LYS A 126 -27.80 -14.64 -21.24
C LYS A 126 -26.72 -13.95 -20.39
N LEU A 127 -26.77 -12.62 -20.28
CA LEU A 127 -25.91 -11.86 -19.35
C LEU A 127 -26.09 -12.42 -17.94
N LEU A 128 -25.09 -13.18 -17.46
CA LEU A 128 -25.09 -13.72 -16.11
C LEU A 128 -24.75 -12.60 -15.12
N PRO A 129 -25.34 -12.59 -13.91
CA PRO A 129 -24.88 -11.72 -12.83
C PRO A 129 -23.40 -11.99 -12.54
N PRO A 130 -22.65 -11.01 -11.98
CA PRO A 130 -21.26 -11.24 -11.60
C PRO A 130 -21.17 -12.46 -10.67
N SER A 131 -20.40 -13.46 -11.10
CA SER A 131 -20.15 -14.66 -10.32
C SER A 131 -18.92 -14.45 -9.45
N ASP A 132 -19.08 -14.64 -8.15
CA ASP A 132 -18.04 -14.41 -7.16
C ASP A 132 -17.68 -15.73 -6.46
N SER A 133 -16.39 -15.93 -6.18
CA SER A 133 -15.94 -17.07 -5.38
C SER A 133 -15.04 -16.61 -4.23
N ILE A 134 -15.28 -17.17 -3.04
CA ILE A 134 -14.44 -16.91 -1.86
C ILE A 134 -13.26 -17.88 -1.90
N SER A 135 -12.05 -17.33 -1.98
CA SER A 135 -10.81 -18.13 -2.05
C SER A 135 -9.98 -18.05 -0.78
N ARG A 136 -9.07 -19.02 -0.58
CA ARG A 136 -8.18 -19.08 0.58
C ARG A 136 -7.12 -17.96 0.52
N THR A 137 -7.14 -17.08 1.51
CA THR A 137 -6.23 -15.93 1.62
C THR A 137 -4.77 -16.31 1.91
N SER A 138 -4.51 -17.49 2.47
CA SER A 138 -3.16 -17.99 2.77
C SER A 138 -2.30 -18.33 1.54
N ILE A 139 -2.89 -18.36 0.33
CA ILE A 139 -2.19 -18.72 -0.91
C ILE A 139 -1.56 -17.50 -1.60
N PHE A 140 -1.95 -16.27 -1.21
CA PHE A 140 -1.41 -15.04 -1.80
C PHE A 140 0.13 -14.91 -1.70
N ILE A 141 0.78 -15.71 -0.85
CA ILE A 141 2.25 -15.84 -0.76
C ILE A 141 2.68 -17.32 -0.63
N ARG A 142 2.11 -18.25 -1.40
CA ARG A 142 2.64 -19.64 -1.50
C ARG A 142 3.51 -19.88 -2.74
N GLY A 143 4.23 -18.84 -3.19
CA GLY A 143 5.20 -18.91 -4.28
C GLY A 143 6.63 -18.50 -3.90
N LEU A 144 6.88 -18.03 -2.68
CA LEU A 144 8.22 -17.67 -2.21
C LEU A 144 8.44 -18.22 -0.81
N GLY A 145 9.31 -19.24 -0.75
CA GLY A 145 10.18 -19.56 0.38
C GLY A 145 9.54 -19.62 1.78
N HIS A 146 9.36 -20.84 2.27
CA HIS A 146 9.54 -21.14 3.69
C HIS A 146 10.84 -20.49 4.18
N ILE A 147 10.77 -19.53 5.10
CA ILE A 147 11.82 -19.33 6.09
C ILE A 147 11.14 -19.54 7.44
N SER A 148 11.10 -20.82 7.82
CA SER A 148 10.96 -21.20 9.21
C SER A 148 12.19 -20.70 9.96
N SER A 149 12.03 -19.69 10.81
CA SER A 149 12.90 -19.53 11.97
C SER A 149 12.65 -20.72 12.89
N SER A 150 13.58 -21.67 12.91
CA SER A 150 13.71 -22.61 14.03
C SER A 150 14.68 -21.99 15.06
N PRO A 151 14.51 -22.30 16.36
CA PRO A 151 15.23 -21.67 17.46
C PRO A 151 16.73 -21.92 17.46
#